data_AF-A0A415N9L7-F1
#
_entry.id   AF-A0A415N9L7-F1
#
_cell.length_a   1.000
_cell.length_b   1.000
_cell.length_c   1.000
_cell.angle_alpha   90.00
_cell.angle_beta   90.00
_cell.angle_gamma   90.00
#
_symmetry.space_group_name_H-M   'P 1'
#
loop_
_entity.id
_entity.type
_entity.pdbx_description
1 polymer ?
#
loop_
_entity_poly.entity_id
_entity_poly.type
_entity_poly.pdbx_seq_one_letter_code
_entity_poly.pdbx_strand_id
1 'polypeptide(L)'
;MRVLHSKYNIAGRIRILPFLLLLSLVVGLSGCKTSRRMTSSTGEPRYLSSKVQLTIPNKGGTVTVNGTMKLVSGERMQLSFLMPILRSEIARLEITPNDVLVVDRMGKRYVQATRKELKDILPRKADFAYLEKILFDAAKPGGKATLTGKELGIPSLEKGKIVLTDFSNKEISLTPTQVSSRYTKVEWTELLEMLAKL
;
A
#
# COMPACT_ATOMS: atom_id res chain seq x y z
N MET A 1 -19.00 24.92 -15.24
CA MET A 1 -19.26 23.73 -14.38
C MET A 1 -19.15 22.36 -15.10
N ARG A 2 -19.29 22.22 -16.43
CA ARG A 2 -19.20 20.91 -17.12
C ARG A 2 -17.79 20.28 -17.19
N VAL A 3 -16.72 21.09 -17.16
CA VAL A 3 -15.34 20.61 -17.29
C VAL A 3 -14.84 19.86 -16.05
N LEU A 4 -15.33 20.24 -14.86
CA LEU A 4 -15.01 19.54 -13.61
C LEU A 4 -15.69 18.17 -13.58
N HIS A 5 -16.98 18.10 -13.91
CA HIS A 5 -17.75 16.84 -13.92
C HIS A 5 -17.19 15.79 -14.91
N SER A 6 -16.66 16.23 -16.06
CA SER A 6 -16.01 15.35 -17.04
C SER A 6 -14.69 14.74 -16.51
N LYS A 7 -13.87 15.53 -15.81
CA LYS A 7 -12.63 15.04 -15.16
C LYS A 7 -12.90 14.10 -13.99
N TYR A 8 -13.99 14.30 -13.23
CA TYR A 8 -14.42 13.34 -12.19
C TYR A 8 -14.90 12.01 -12.77
N ASN A 9 -15.41 11.98 -14.00
CA ASN A 9 -15.76 10.74 -14.71
C ASN A 9 -14.52 9.96 -15.19
N ILE A 10 -13.45 10.67 -15.58
CA ILE A 10 -12.13 10.06 -15.84
C ILE A 10 -11.55 9.49 -14.54
N ALA A 11 -11.71 10.20 -13.42
CA ALA A 11 -11.29 9.76 -12.09
C ALA A 11 -12.10 8.55 -11.57
N GLY A 12 -13.40 8.47 -11.86
CA GLY A 12 -14.25 7.30 -11.58
C GLY A 12 -13.89 6.04 -12.41
N ARG A 13 -13.09 6.21 -13.47
CA ARG A 13 -12.47 5.10 -14.24
C ARG A 13 -11.06 4.73 -13.77
N ILE A 14 -10.40 5.54 -12.94
CA ILE A 14 -9.09 5.18 -12.38
C ILE A 14 -9.37 4.14 -11.30
N ARG A 15 -9.04 2.88 -11.61
CA ARG A 15 -9.21 1.73 -10.72
C ARG A 15 -8.16 1.75 -9.61
N ILE A 16 -8.12 2.80 -8.79
CA ILE A 16 -7.11 3.02 -7.74
C ILE A 16 -7.18 1.91 -6.69
N LEU A 17 -8.40 1.49 -6.32
CA LEU A 17 -8.61 0.47 -5.30
C LEU A 17 -7.87 -0.85 -5.62
N PRO A 18 -8.03 -1.46 -6.81
CA PRO A 18 -7.20 -2.56 -7.28
C PRO A 18 -5.71 -2.32 -7.06
N PHE A 19 -5.16 -1.16 -7.41
CA PHE A 19 -3.72 -0.91 -7.24
C PHE A 19 -3.28 -0.77 -5.78
N LEU A 20 -4.10 -0.19 -4.89
CA LEU A 20 -3.81 -0.14 -3.45
C LEU A 20 -3.90 -1.50 -2.79
N LEU A 21 -4.76 -2.36 -3.32
CA LEU A 21 -4.94 -3.70 -2.83
C LEU A 21 -3.85 -4.62 -3.30
N LEU A 22 -3.46 -4.44 -4.54
CA LEU A 22 -2.26 -4.99 -5.06
C LEU A 22 -1.09 -4.52 -4.21
N LEU A 23 -0.98 -3.22 -3.91
CA LEU A 23 -0.01 -2.67 -2.95
C LEU A 23 -0.05 -3.36 -1.58
N SER A 24 -1.24 -3.64 -1.05
CA SER A 24 -1.40 -4.32 0.24
C SER A 24 -0.92 -5.77 0.20
N LEU A 25 -1.21 -6.47 -0.90
CA LEU A 25 -0.73 -7.81 -1.21
C LEU A 25 0.81 -7.79 -1.29
N VAL A 26 1.34 -6.85 -2.07
CA VAL A 26 2.74 -6.61 -2.42
C VAL A 26 3.63 -6.21 -1.25
N VAL A 27 3.12 -5.34 -0.40
CA VAL A 27 3.81 -4.90 0.82
C VAL A 27 3.85 -6.06 1.83
N GLY A 28 2.91 -7.00 1.75
CA GLY A 28 3.02 -8.30 2.38
C GLY A 28 3.94 -9.29 1.65
N LEU A 29 4.46 -9.02 0.45
CA LEU A 29 5.01 -10.06 -0.41
C LEU A 29 6.29 -9.68 -1.14
N SER A 30 7.41 -10.15 -0.60
CA SER A 30 8.62 -10.45 -1.39
C SER A 30 9.54 -11.50 -0.75
N GLY A 31 9.00 -12.53 -0.07
CA GLY A 31 9.84 -13.55 0.58
C GLY A 31 10.65 -14.45 -0.38
N CYS A 32 11.85 -14.04 -0.79
CA CYS A 32 12.88 -14.94 -1.30
C CYS A 32 13.54 -15.72 -0.15
N LYS A 33 13.86 -17.00 -0.40
CA LYS A 33 14.30 -18.01 0.58
C LYS A 33 15.44 -17.53 1.50
N THR A 34 15.14 -17.34 2.78
CA THR A 34 15.98 -17.78 3.90
C THR A 34 15.12 -17.88 5.16
N SER A 35 15.13 -19.05 5.78
CA SER A 35 14.45 -19.34 7.04
C SER A 35 15.27 -18.77 8.19
N ARG A 36 14.73 -17.76 8.88
CA ARG A 36 15.00 -17.53 10.30
C ARG A 36 13.83 -16.77 10.87
N ARG A 37 13.20 -17.33 11.91
CA ARG A 37 12.25 -16.61 12.77
C ARG A 37 12.92 -15.29 13.17
N MET A 38 12.44 -14.17 12.62
CA MET A 38 12.81 -12.84 13.07
C MET A 38 11.74 -12.39 14.06
N THR A 39 11.96 -12.73 15.33
CA THR A 39 11.60 -11.82 16.43
C THR A 39 12.13 -10.44 16.08
N SER A 40 11.28 -9.41 16.21
CA SER A 40 11.60 -7.98 16.14
C SER A 40 13.11 -7.70 16.14
N SER A 41 13.62 -7.28 14.99
CA SER A 41 15.03 -6.94 14.79
C SER A 41 15.57 -6.11 15.95
N THR A 42 16.42 -6.73 16.76
CA THR A 42 17.27 -6.05 17.74
C THR A 42 18.13 -5.02 16.99
N GLY A 43 17.75 -3.74 17.04
CA GLY A 43 18.55 -2.60 16.54
C GLY A 43 17.86 -1.64 15.57
N GLU A 44 16.67 -1.95 15.02
CA GLU A 44 15.99 -1.02 14.10
C GLU A 44 15.23 0.10 14.85
N PRO A 45 15.10 1.31 14.28
CA PRO A 45 14.39 2.42 14.92
C PRO A 45 12.90 2.12 15.18
N ARG A 46 12.34 2.71 16.23
CA ARG A 46 10.89 2.61 16.54
C ARG A 46 10.00 3.17 15.42
N TYR A 47 10.46 4.22 14.76
CA TYR A 47 9.72 4.96 13.76
C TYR A 47 10.44 4.94 12.43
N LEU A 48 9.67 4.84 11.34
CA LEU A 48 10.19 5.06 9.99
C LEU A 48 9.12 5.80 9.17
N SER A 49 9.55 6.80 8.43
CA SER A 49 8.69 7.51 7.47
C SER A 49 9.44 7.74 6.16
N SER A 50 8.69 7.91 5.09
CA SER A 50 9.23 8.14 3.74
C SER A 50 8.20 8.91 2.91
N LYS A 51 8.67 9.70 1.94
CA LYS A 51 7.85 10.06 0.79
C LYS A 51 7.71 8.83 -0.12
N VAL A 52 6.59 8.75 -0.81
CA VAL A 52 6.28 7.63 -1.70
C VAL A 52 5.86 8.17 -3.05
N GLN A 53 6.38 7.59 -4.12
CA GLN A 53 5.81 7.73 -5.46
C GLN A 53 5.30 6.38 -5.91
N LEU A 54 4.01 6.31 -6.21
CA LEU A 54 3.37 5.12 -6.72
C LEU A 54 3.03 5.34 -8.19
N THR A 55 3.64 4.56 -9.07
CA THR A 55 3.32 4.52 -10.49
C THR A 55 2.42 3.33 -10.77
N ILE A 56 1.31 3.61 -11.42
CA ILE A 56 0.20 2.70 -11.68
C ILE A 56 0.00 2.61 -13.21
N PRO A 57 0.00 1.42 -13.83
CA PRO A 57 -0.42 1.29 -15.22
C PRO A 57 -1.91 1.65 -15.38
N ASN A 58 -2.25 2.37 -16.45
CA ASN A 58 -3.62 2.72 -16.81
C ASN A 58 -3.83 2.51 -18.32
N LYS A 59 -5.09 2.45 -18.78
CA LYS A 59 -5.42 2.32 -20.22
C LYS A 59 -4.73 3.44 -21.02
N GLY A 60 -3.66 3.09 -21.74
CA GLY A 60 -2.87 4.01 -22.56
C GLY A 60 -1.58 4.56 -21.94
N GLY A 61 -1.14 4.13 -20.74
CA GLY A 61 0.11 4.62 -20.16
C GLY A 61 0.31 4.29 -18.68
N THR A 62 0.94 5.21 -17.94
CA THR A 62 1.09 5.11 -16.48
C THR A 62 0.62 6.41 -15.81
N VAL A 63 0.14 6.30 -14.57
CA VAL A 63 -0.24 7.39 -13.70
C VAL A 63 0.66 7.34 -12.47
N THR A 64 1.34 8.43 -12.15
CA THR A 64 2.13 8.54 -10.92
C THR A 64 1.40 9.40 -9.91
N VAL A 65 1.27 8.88 -8.69
CA VAL A 65 0.71 9.59 -7.55
C VAL A 65 1.74 9.67 -6.43
N ASN A 66 1.80 10.82 -5.77
CA ASN A 66 2.68 11.02 -4.63
C ASN A 66 1.95 10.63 -3.34
N GLY A 67 2.71 10.27 -2.32
CA GLY A 67 2.18 9.83 -1.04
C GLY A 67 3.22 9.85 0.05
N THR A 68 2.84 9.30 1.19
CA THR A 68 3.68 9.14 2.37
C THR A 68 3.55 7.73 2.92
N MET A 69 4.65 7.23 3.45
CA MET A 69 4.73 6.01 4.25
C MET A 69 5.08 6.39 5.67
N LYS A 70 4.40 5.77 6.62
CA LYS A 70 4.66 5.86 8.05
C LYS A 70 4.61 4.46 8.64
N LEU A 71 5.56 4.15 9.49
CA LEU A 71 5.69 2.88 10.20
C LEU A 71 6.00 3.16 11.67
N VAL A 72 5.20 2.58 12.55
CA VAL A 72 5.51 2.36 13.96
C VAL A 72 5.79 0.88 14.12
N SER A 73 7.03 0.55 14.48
CA SER A 73 7.51 -0.83 14.48
C SER A 73 6.72 -1.71 15.46
N GLY A 74 6.39 -2.93 15.03
CA GLY A 74 5.56 -3.88 15.74
C GLY A 74 4.07 -3.51 15.83
N GLU A 75 3.67 -2.32 15.37
CA GLU A 75 2.32 -1.79 15.60
C GLU A 75 1.55 -1.57 14.29
N ARG A 76 2.06 -0.73 13.39
CA ARG A 76 1.29 -0.26 12.24
C ARG A 76 2.16 0.36 11.15
N MET A 77 1.82 0.05 9.91
CA MET A 77 2.29 0.76 8.72
C MET A 77 1.10 1.42 8.02
N GLN A 78 1.27 2.65 7.53
CA GLN A 78 0.29 3.38 6.74
C GLN A 78 0.94 3.96 5.48
N LEU A 79 0.32 3.71 4.32
CA LEU A 79 0.56 4.40 3.07
C LEU A 79 -0.63 5.29 2.74
N SER A 80 -0.38 6.57 2.49
CA SER A 80 -1.41 7.53 2.07
C SER A 80 -0.99 8.17 0.75
N PHE A 81 -1.85 8.11 -0.26
CA PHE A 81 -1.60 8.73 -1.57
C PHE A 81 -2.49 9.93 -1.78
N LEU A 82 -1.92 10.97 -2.38
CA LEU A 82 -2.54 12.25 -2.61
C LEU A 82 -2.79 12.47 -4.11
N MET A 83 -3.87 13.18 -4.42
CA MET A 83 -4.14 13.66 -5.76
C MET A 83 -3.06 14.69 -6.17
N PRO A 84 -2.52 14.64 -7.41
CA PRO A 84 -1.44 15.55 -7.83
C PRO A 84 -1.77 17.04 -7.69
N ILE A 85 -3.01 17.44 -7.96
CA ILE A 85 -3.42 18.86 -7.99
C ILE A 85 -4.03 19.29 -6.66
N LEU A 86 -5.09 18.62 -6.22
CA LEU A 86 -5.85 19.03 -5.03
C LEU A 86 -5.20 18.59 -3.72
N ARG A 87 -4.15 17.76 -3.78
CA ARG A 87 -3.46 17.15 -2.63
C ARG A 87 -4.39 16.46 -1.62
N SER A 88 -5.61 16.14 -2.02
CA SER A 88 -6.55 15.36 -1.24
C SER A 88 -6.13 13.89 -1.24
N GLU A 89 -6.34 13.20 -0.12
CA GLU A 89 -6.10 11.75 -0.05
C GLU A 89 -7.07 11.02 -1.00
N ILE A 90 -6.52 10.27 -1.93
CA ILE A 90 -7.28 9.44 -2.89
C ILE A 90 -7.35 7.99 -2.42
N ALA A 91 -6.47 7.62 -1.49
CA ALA A 91 -6.15 6.24 -1.20
C ALA A 91 -5.40 6.13 0.12
N ARG A 92 -5.75 5.13 0.93
CA ARG A 92 -4.99 4.76 2.10
C ARG A 92 -4.89 3.24 2.23
N LEU A 93 -3.70 2.75 2.56
CA LEU A 93 -3.45 1.39 2.96
C LEU A 93 -2.89 1.42 4.38
N GLU A 94 -3.49 0.67 5.29
CA GLU A 94 -3.01 0.47 6.64
C GLU A 94 -2.82 -1.02 6.88
N ILE A 95 -1.65 -1.40 7.42
CA ILE A 95 -1.30 -2.78 7.72
C ILE A 95 -0.85 -2.84 9.17
N THR A 96 -1.42 -3.77 9.93
CA THR A 96 -1.00 -4.10 11.29
C THR A 96 -0.52 -5.56 11.32
N PRO A 97 -0.01 -6.04 12.48
CA PRO A 97 0.21 -7.47 12.67
C PRO A 97 -1.04 -8.32 12.43
N ASN A 98 -2.24 -7.79 12.70
CA ASN A 98 -3.48 -8.56 12.73
C ASN A 98 -4.35 -8.37 11.49
N ASP A 99 -4.32 -7.18 10.89
CA ASP A 99 -5.31 -6.78 9.89
C ASP A 99 -4.69 -5.92 8.78
N VAL A 100 -5.38 -5.89 7.64
CA VAL A 100 -5.12 -5.00 6.52
C VAL A 100 -6.40 -4.20 6.26
N LEU A 101 -6.25 -2.89 6.17
CA LEU A 101 -7.31 -1.95 5.81
C LEU A 101 -6.90 -1.20 4.54
N VAL A 102 -7.76 -1.23 3.52
CA VAL A 102 -7.60 -0.42 2.32
C VAL A 102 -8.80 0.47 2.14
N VAL A 103 -8.56 1.77 1.98
CA VAL A 103 -9.59 2.78 1.80
C VAL A 103 -9.42 3.44 0.43
N ASP A 104 -10.45 3.30 -0.41
CA ASP A 104 -10.59 4.01 -1.68
C ASP A 104 -11.46 5.24 -1.47
N ARG A 105 -10.80 6.40 -1.38
CA ARG A 105 -11.47 7.68 -1.14
C ARG A 105 -12.31 8.12 -2.33
N MET A 106 -11.95 7.67 -3.53
CA MET A 106 -12.64 8.05 -4.77
C MET A 106 -13.87 7.18 -5.01
N GLY A 107 -13.76 5.87 -4.82
CA GLY A 107 -14.88 4.93 -4.89
C GLY A 107 -15.75 4.91 -3.64
N LYS A 108 -15.44 5.71 -2.60
CA LYS A 108 -16.15 5.74 -1.31
C LYS A 108 -16.39 4.35 -0.73
N ARG A 109 -15.34 3.54 -0.72
CA ARG A 109 -15.40 2.17 -0.21
C ARG A 109 -14.12 1.79 0.49
N TYR A 110 -14.19 0.75 1.28
CA TYR A 110 -13.03 0.22 1.99
C TYR A 110 -13.15 -1.28 2.13
N VAL A 111 -12.01 -1.94 2.32
CA VAL A 111 -11.95 -3.34 2.71
C VAL A 111 -11.08 -3.46 3.93
N GLN A 112 -11.54 -4.29 4.86
CA GLN A 112 -10.79 -4.67 6.04
C GLN A 112 -10.79 -6.19 6.12
N ALA A 113 -9.60 -6.78 6.15
CA ALA A 113 -9.41 -8.21 6.21
C ALA A 113 -8.37 -8.54 7.29
N THR A 114 -8.67 -9.57 8.08
CA THR A 114 -7.77 -10.15 9.07
C THR A 114 -6.69 -10.98 8.37
N ARG A 115 -5.55 -11.19 9.04
CA ARG A 115 -4.52 -12.12 8.54
C ARG A 115 -5.05 -13.53 8.31
N LYS A 116 -6.06 -13.95 9.09
CA LYS A 116 -6.70 -15.26 8.93
C LYS A 116 -7.41 -15.38 7.59
N GLU A 117 -8.17 -14.36 7.21
CA GLU A 117 -8.88 -14.30 5.91
C GLU A 117 -7.91 -14.19 4.73
N LEU A 118 -6.73 -13.60 4.96
CA LEU A 118 -5.71 -13.44 3.93
C LEU A 118 -4.78 -14.66 3.75
N LYS A 119 -4.85 -15.66 4.64
CA LYS A 119 -3.90 -16.79 4.70
C LYS A 119 -3.87 -17.66 3.44
N ASP A 120 -5.01 -17.80 2.77
CA ASP A 120 -5.16 -18.64 1.59
C ASP A 120 -4.84 -17.90 0.27
N ILE A 121 -4.54 -16.60 0.37
CA ILE A 121 -4.41 -15.68 -0.77
C ILE A 121 -3.02 -15.05 -0.77
N LEU A 122 -2.51 -14.65 0.40
CA LEU A 122 -1.14 -14.21 0.57
C LEU A 122 -0.23 -15.43 0.73
N PRO A 123 0.90 -15.51 0.01
CA PRO A 123 1.98 -16.44 0.31
C PRO A 123 2.26 -16.49 1.82
N ARG A 124 2.42 -17.71 2.35
CA ARG A 124 2.56 -18.02 3.78
C ARG A 124 3.62 -17.23 4.56
N LYS A 125 4.48 -16.47 3.87
CA LYS A 125 5.56 -15.63 4.41
C LYS A 125 5.22 -14.14 4.46
N ALA A 126 3.97 -13.78 4.18
CA ALA A 126 3.47 -12.42 4.20
C ALA A 126 3.08 -11.94 5.59
N ASP A 127 4.06 -11.84 6.49
CA ASP A 127 3.85 -11.32 7.83
C ASP A 127 4.32 -9.86 7.96
N PHE A 128 3.85 -9.20 9.00
CA PHE A 128 4.16 -7.79 9.25
C PHE A 128 5.66 -7.58 9.51
N ALA A 129 6.31 -8.51 10.22
CA ALA A 129 7.74 -8.44 10.49
C ALA A 129 8.58 -8.45 9.20
N TYR A 130 8.15 -9.22 8.20
CA TYR A 130 8.78 -9.25 6.89
C TYR A 130 8.63 -7.93 6.14
N LEU A 131 7.44 -7.32 6.19
CA LEU A 131 7.21 -5.97 5.69
C LEU A 131 8.17 -4.96 6.35
N GLU A 132 8.22 -4.95 7.68
CA GLU A 132 9.10 -4.05 8.44
C GLU A 132 10.55 -4.20 7.98
N LYS A 133 11.01 -5.44 7.85
CA LYS A 133 12.36 -5.74 7.37
C LYS A 133 12.63 -5.13 5.99
N ILE A 134 11.71 -5.27 5.03
CA ILE A 134 11.88 -4.67 3.70
C ILE A 134 12.00 -3.15 3.80
N LEU A 135 11.14 -2.51 4.60
CA LEU A 135 11.12 -1.05 4.72
C LEU A 135 12.39 -0.51 5.39
N PHE A 136 12.86 -1.17 6.46
CA PHE A 136 14.12 -0.80 7.11
C PHE A 136 15.32 -1.06 6.20
N ASP A 137 15.35 -2.19 5.47
CA ASP A 137 16.42 -2.46 4.51
C ASP A 137 16.43 -1.45 3.35
N ALA A 138 15.26 -0.98 2.90
CA ALA A 138 15.14 0.08 1.90
C ALA A 138 15.64 1.44 2.41
N ALA A 139 15.56 1.70 3.72
CA ALA A 139 15.99 2.95 4.35
C ALA A 139 17.51 3.04 4.61
N LYS A 140 18.24 1.91 4.54
CA LYS A 140 19.69 1.87 4.74
C LYS A 140 20.44 2.56 3.60
N PRO A 141 21.66 3.07 3.82
CA PRO A 141 22.51 3.57 2.74
C PRO A 141 22.72 2.50 1.66
N GLY A 142 22.47 2.84 0.40
CA GLY A 142 22.52 1.88 -0.72
C GLY A 142 21.35 0.88 -0.76
N GLY A 143 20.37 1.03 0.14
CA GLY A 143 19.16 0.22 0.21
C GLY A 143 18.29 0.35 -1.04
N LYS A 144 17.56 -0.72 -1.35
CA LYS A 144 16.69 -0.74 -2.53
C LYS A 144 15.37 -0.02 -2.24
N ALA A 145 15.39 1.29 -2.46
CA ALA A 145 14.26 2.19 -2.30
C ALA A 145 13.16 2.05 -3.38
N THR A 146 13.39 1.27 -4.45
CA THR A 146 12.41 1.04 -5.52
C THR A 146 11.94 -0.39 -5.49
N LEU A 147 10.63 -0.58 -5.33
CA LEU A 147 9.96 -1.87 -5.38
C LEU A 147 9.16 -1.95 -6.68
N THR A 148 9.45 -2.95 -7.53
CA THR A 148 8.78 -3.15 -8.82
C THR A 148 7.71 -4.23 -8.74
N GLY A 149 6.63 -4.17 -9.52
CA GLY A 149 5.57 -5.17 -9.46
C GLY A 149 6.04 -6.64 -9.62
N LYS A 150 7.15 -6.86 -10.33
CA LYS A 150 7.81 -8.17 -10.44
C LYS A 150 8.38 -8.67 -9.11
N GLU A 151 9.04 -7.81 -8.34
CA GLU A 151 9.59 -8.13 -7.02
C GLU A 151 8.51 -8.33 -5.97
N LEU A 152 7.36 -7.74 -6.25
CA LEU A 152 6.19 -7.79 -5.42
C LEU A 152 5.28 -8.97 -5.80
N GLY A 153 5.73 -9.82 -6.74
CA GLY A 153 5.11 -11.11 -7.08
C GLY A 153 3.88 -11.02 -7.97
N ILE A 154 3.65 -9.90 -8.67
CA ILE A 154 2.41 -9.68 -9.43
C ILE A 154 2.72 -9.28 -10.88
N PRO A 155 2.66 -10.26 -11.83
CA PRO A 155 2.99 -10.06 -13.23
C PRO A 155 2.16 -8.97 -13.94
N SER A 156 0.92 -8.74 -13.50
CA SER A 156 0.07 -7.67 -14.04
C SER A 156 0.56 -6.25 -13.71
N LEU A 157 1.55 -6.11 -12.82
CA LEU A 157 2.19 -4.86 -12.41
C LEU A 157 3.62 -4.69 -12.91
N GLU A 158 4.02 -5.33 -14.01
CA GLU A 158 5.37 -5.12 -14.57
C GLU A 158 5.75 -3.64 -14.77
N LYS A 159 4.77 -2.78 -15.07
CA LYS A 159 4.95 -1.32 -15.19
C LYS A 159 4.66 -0.52 -13.90
N GLY A 160 4.19 -1.21 -12.86
CA GLY A 160 3.93 -0.64 -11.55
C GLY A 160 5.21 -0.57 -10.71
N LYS A 161 5.42 0.57 -10.03
CA LYS A 161 6.55 0.76 -9.14
C LYS A 161 6.18 1.62 -7.94
N ILE A 162 6.79 1.32 -6.81
CA ILE A 162 6.82 2.15 -5.61
C ILE A 162 8.24 2.66 -5.45
N VAL A 163 8.40 3.96 -5.31
CA VAL A 163 9.69 4.57 -4.97
C VAL A 163 9.55 5.24 -3.61
N LEU A 164 10.42 4.86 -2.69
CA LEU A 164 10.52 5.41 -1.34
C LEU A 164 11.69 6.38 -1.28
N THR A 165 11.47 7.60 -0.82
CA THR A 165 12.54 8.62 -0.69
C THR A 165 12.40 9.41 0.60
N ASP A 166 13.43 10.17 0.95
CA ASP A 166 13.43 11.08 2.12
C ASP A 166 13.09 10.34 3.42
N PHE A 167 13.77 9.22 3.66
CA PHE A 167 13.56 8.42 4.86
C PHE A 167 13.88 9.22 6.13
N SER A 168 13.07 9.01 7.18
CA SER A 168 13.31 9.60 8.50
C SER A 168 12.87 8.66 9.61
N ASN A 169 13.67 8.59 10.68
CA ASN A 169 13.40 7.86 11.91
C ASN A 169 12.90 8.75 13.05
N LYS A 170 12.56 10.02 12.76
CA LYS A 170 11.99 10.94 13.75
C LYS A 170 10.67 10.40 14.27
N GLU A 171 10.33 10.79 15.49
CA GLU A 171 9.04 10.46 16.07
C GLU A 171 7.89 10.95 15.19
N ILE A 172 6.91 10.07 14.99
CA ILE A 172 5.73 10.34 14.19
C ILE A 172 4.47 9.94 14.97
N SER A 173 3.43 10.75 14.84
CA SER A 173 2.09 10.33 15.24
C SER A 173 1.45 9.52 14.11
N LEU A 174 0.96 8.33 14.47
CA LEU A 174 0.26 7.42 13.57
C LEU A 174 -1.00 6.86 14.24
N THR A 175 -2.12 7.53 14.01
CA THR A 175 -3.41 7.10 14.54
C THR A 175 -4.06 6.04 13.65
N PRO A 176 -4.79 5.07 14.23
CA PRO A 176 -5.59 4.13 13.47
C PRO A 176 -6.59 4.85 12.56
N THR A 177 -6.72 4.40 11.33
CA THR A 177 -7.67 5.01 10.39
C THR A 177 -9.10 4.71 10.81
N GLN A 178 -9.85 5.75 11.14
CA GLN A 178 -11.30 5.67 11.33
C GLN A 178 -12.00 5.86 9.97
N VAL A 179 -12.77 4.85 9.57
CA VAL A 179 -13.56 4.91 8.33
C VAL A 179 -14.97 5.38 8.67
N SER A 180 -15.41 6.48 8.07
CA SER A 180 -16.75 7.01 8.33
C SER A 180 -17.84 6.19 7.64
N SER A 181 -19.08 6.30 8.13
CA SER A 181 -20.26 5.60 7.61
C SER A 181 -20.60 5.90 6.15
N ARG A 182 -20.01 6.94 5.54
CA ARG A 182 -20.17 7.28 4.12
C ARG A 182 -19.42 6.32 3.18
N TYR A 183 -18.61 5.41 3.71
CA TYR A 183 -17.86 4.44 2.94
C TYR A 183 -18.55 3.07 3.00
N THR A 184 -18.68 2.42 1.85
CA THR A 184 -19.19 1.06 1.76
C THR A 184 -18.08 0.06 2.08
N LYS A 185 -18.31 -0.85 3.04
CA LYS A 185 -17.41 -2.00 3.23
C LYS A 185 -17.62 -2.96 2.07
N VAL A 186 -16.53 -3.35 1.44
CA VAL A 186 -16.50 -4.32 0.34
C VAL A 186 -15.79 -5.59 0.81
N GLU A 187 -16.22 -6.73 0.32
CA GLU A 187 -15.57 -8.01 0.62
C GLU A 187 -14.24 -8.13 -0.10
N TRP A 188 -13.27 -8.79 0.54
CA TRP A 188 -11.95 -8.99 -0.05
C TRP A 188 -11.98 -9.83 -1.33
N THR A 189 -12.97 -10.70 -1.52
CA THR A 189 -13.16 -11.47 -2.76
C THR A 189 -13.53 -10.58 -3.95
N GLU A 190 -14.41 -9.60 -3.74
CA GLU A 190 -14.80 -8.63 -4.77
C GLU A 190 -13.58 -7.86 -5.28
N LEU A 191 -12.60 -7.63 -4.40
CA LEU A 191 -11.34 -6.99 -4.77
C LEU A 191 -10.44 -7.83 -5.66
N LEU A 192 -10.36 -9.13 -5.41
CA LEU A 192 -9.62 -10.04 -6.28
C LEU A 192 -10.25 -10.07 -7.68
N GLU A 193 -11.58 -10.02 -7.77
CA GLU A 193 -12.25 -9.89 -9.06
C GLU A 193 -11.94 -8.56 -9.73
N MET A 194 -11.92 -7.47 -8.97
CA MET A 194 -11.56 -6.16 -9.49
C MET A 194 -10.11 -6.09 -9.97
N LEU A 195 -9.19 -6.81 -9.30
CA LEU A 195 -7.80 -7.00 -9.67
C LEU A 195 -7.65 -7.86 -10.92
N ALA A 196 -8.40 -8.95 -11.04
CA ALA A 196 -8.42 -9.82 -12.21
C ALA A 196 -8.96 -9.12 -13.47
N LYS A 197 -9.75 -8.06 -13.28
CA LYS A 197 -10.31 -7.23 -14.35
C LYS A 197 -9.36 -6.12 -14.84
N LEU A 198 -8.23 -5.85 -14.15
CA LEU A 198 -7.21 -4.87 -14.55
C LEU A 198 -6.45 -5.33 -15.80
#